data_AF-A0A3G8JLC4-F1
#
_entry.id   AF-A0A3G8JLC4-F1
#
_cell.length_a   1.000
_cell.length_b   1.000
_cell.length_c   1.000
_cell.angle_alpha   90.00
_cell.angle_beta   90.00
_cell.angle_gamma   90.00
#
_symmetry.space_group_name_H-M   'P 1'
#
loop_
_entity.id
_entity.type
_entity.pdbx_description
1 polymer ?
#
loop_
_entity_poly.entity_id
_entity_poly.type
_entity_poly.pdbx_seq_one_letter_code
_entity_poly.pdbx_strand_id
1 'polypeptide(L)' 'MQQLEQQLKSVIPLGGKLGDPVEDLGPVLLFLSSDAAKFITGQLLAVDGGLQMLGA' A
#
# COMPACT_ATOMS: atom_id res chain seq x y z
N MET A 1 -21.18 -8.89 -0.27
CA MET A 1 -19.86 -9.00 0.38
C MET A 1 -18.97 -10.06 -0.27
N GLN A 2 -19.43 -11.31 -0.43
CA GLN A 2 -18.60 -12.39 -1.00
C GLN A 2 -18.01 -12.12 -2.41
N GLN A 3 -18.80 -11.55 -3.34
CA GLN A 3 -18.30 -11.17 -4.67
C GLN A 3 -17.22 -10.09 -4.61
N LEU A 4 -17.38 -9.07 -3.75
CA LEU A 4 -16.40 -8.01 -3.56
C LEU A 4 -15.07 -8.58 -3.05
N GLU A 5 -15.12 -9.47 -2.06
CA GLU A 5 -13.93 -10.13 -1.53
C GLU A 5 -13.21 -10.99 -2.58
N GLN A 6 -13.95 -11.71 -3.43
CA GLN A 6 -13.35 -12.47 -4.53
C GLN A 6 -12.69 -11.55 -5.56
N GLN A 7 -13.30 -10.41 -5.87
CA GLN A 7 -12.69 -9.41 -6.74
C GLN A 7 -11.40 -8.85 -6.14
N LEU A 8 -11.41 -8.44 -4.87
CA LEU A 8 -10.21 -7.94 -4.19
C LEU A 8 -9.08 -8.97 -4.16
N LYS A 9 -9.39 -10.26 -3.93
CA LYS A 9 -8.41 -11.36 -4.00
C LYS A 9 -7.75 -11.51 -5.36
N SER A 10 -8.44 -11.13 -6.43
CA SER A 10 -7.90 -11.23 -7.80
C SER A 10 -6.99 -10.06 -8.18
N VAL A 11 -7.14 -8.89 -7.52
CA VAL A 11 -6.43 -7.66 -7.89
C VAL A 11 -5.43 -7.15 -6.85
N ILE A 12 -5.51 -7.59 -5.59
CA ILE A 12 -4.57 -7.22 -4.52
C ILE A 12 -3.69 -8.44 -4.22
N PRO A 13 -2.44 -8.47 -4.66
CA PRO A 13 -1.52 -9.59 -4.42
C PRO A 13 -1.32 -9.91 -2.93
N LEU A 14 -1.17 -8.87 -2.09
CA LEU A 14 -0.90 -9.07 -0.68
C LEU A 14 -2.21 -9.25 0.10
N GLY A 15 -2.48 -10.49 0.50
CA GLY A 15 -3.62 -10.83 1.36
C GLY A 15 -4.99 -10.75 0.71
N GLY A 16 -5.10 -10.27 -0.54
CA GLY A 16 -6.34 -10.24 -1.31
C GLY A 16 -7.44 -9.37 -0.69
N LYS A 17 -7.07 -8.35 0.09
CA LYS A 17 -7.97 -7.48 0.83
C LYS A 17 -7.40 -6.07 0.90
N LEU A 18 -8.25 -5.10 1.21
CA LEU A 18 -7.80 -3.74 1.51
C LEU A 18 -6.94 -3.74 2.79
N GLY A 19 -5.91 -2.89 2.77
CA GLY A 19 -5.07 -2.66 3.95
C GLY A 19 -5.79 -1.87 5.04
N ASP A 20 -5.31 -2.02 6.26
CA ASP A 20 -5.68 -1.19 7.40
C ASP A 20 -4.84 0.10 7.40
N PRO A 21 -5.47 1.29 7.48
CA PRO A 21 -4.74 2.55 7.39
C PRO A 21 -3.77 2.79 8.56
N VAL A 22 -4.05 2.23 9.73
CA VAL A 22 -3.21 2.40 10.93
C VAL A 22 -2.05 1.41 10.90
N GLU A 23 -2.32 0.15 10.57
CA GLU A 23 -1.31 -0.91 10.61
C GLU A 23 -0.44 -0.96 9.34
N ASP A 24 -1.02 -0.71 8.15
CA ASP A 24 -0.31 -0.87 6.88
C ASP A 24 0.26 0.46 6.34
N LEU A 25 -0.49 1.57 6.45
CA LEU A 25 -0.04 2.89 5.96
C LEU A 25 0.70 3.71 7.04
N GLY A 26 0.22 3.68 8.28
CA GLY A 26 0.77 4.45 9.40
C GLY A 26 2.30 4.33 9.55
N PRO A 27 2.89 3.13 9.57
CA PRO A 27 4.34 2.96 9.70
C PRO A 27 5.14 3.60 8.56
N VAL A 28 4.60 3.57 7.32
CA VAL A 28 5.26 4.19 6.17
C VAL A 28 5.28 5.71 6.31
N LEU A 29 4.16 6.31 6.76
CA LEU A 29 4.11 7.75 7.02
C LEU A 29 5.06 8.16 8.14
N LEU A 30 5.18 7.34 9.19
CA LEU A 30 6.14 7.57 10.27
C LEU A 30 7.58 7.55 9.75
N PHE A 31 7.93 6.58 8.90
CA PHE A 31 9.25 6.54 8.25
C PHE A 31 9.50 7.78 7.41
N LEU A 32 8.55 8.16 6.54
CA LEU A 32 8.67 9.33 5.66
C LEU A 32 8.76 10.65 6.43
N SER A 33 8.22 10.71 7.64
CA SER A 33 8.30 11.87 8.52
C SER A 33 9.61 11.94 9.32
N SER A 34 10.43 10.89 9.28
CA SER A 34 11.67 10.78 10.05
C SER A 34 12.91 11.24 9.26
N ASP A 35 14.00 11.50 9.97
CA ASP A 35 15.31 11.84 9.37
C ASP A 35 15.86 10.74 8.44
N ALA A 36 15.38 9.50 8.58
CA ALA A 36 15.80 8.39 7.73
C ALA A 36 15.35 8.59 6.27
N ALA A 37 14.28 9.35 6.03
CA ALA A 37 13.75 9.62 4.70
C ALA A 37 14.29 10.92 4.08
N LYS A 38 15.27 11.59 4.70
CA LYS A 38 15.73 12.96 4.30
C LYS A 38 16.18 13.14 2.84
N PHE A 39 16.48 12.04 2.14
CA PHE A 39 16.92 12.08 0.73
C PHE A 39 15.85 11.54 -0.24
N ILE A 40 14.64 11.27 0.25
CA ILE A 40 13.49 10.82 -0.55
C ILE A 40 12.59 12.02 -0.78
N THR A 41 12.43 12.44 -2.03
CA THR A 41 11.53 13.53 -2.41
C THR A 41 10.99 13.35 -3.83
N GLY A 42 9.79 13.89 -4.09
CA GLY A 42 9.15 13.86 -5.40
C GLY A 42 8.74 12.46 -5.91
N GLN A 43 8.71 11.46 -5.03
CA GLN A 43 8.37 10.08 -5.39
C GLN A 43 6.91 9.77 -5.09
N LEU A 44 6.28 8.96 -5.93
CA LEU A 44 5.02 8.30 -5.63
C LEU A 44 5.34 6.89 -5.13
N LEU A 45 5.10 6.63 -3.84
CA LEU A 45 5.32 5.32 -3.23
C LEU A 45 3.96 4.63 -3.05
N ALA A 46 3.77 3.51 -3.73
CA ALA A 46 2.57 2.69 -3.58
C ALA A 46 2.60 1.93 -2.24
N VAL A 47 1.54 2.09 -1.45
CA VAL A 47 1.31 1.37 -0.18
C VAL A 47 -0.10 0.79 -0.22
N ASP A 48 -0.30 -0.16 -1.13
CA ASP A 48 -1.64 -0.62 -1.54
C ASP A 48 -1.75 -2.15 -1.67
N GLY A 49 -0.79 -2.88 -1.10
CA GLY A 49 -0.74 -4.34 -1.20
C GLY A 49 -0.42 -4.85 -2.61
N GLY A 50 0.09 -3.99 -3.51
CA GLY A 50 0.44 -4.33 -4.88
C GLY A 50 -0.71 -4.15 -5.88
N LEU A 51 -1.76 -3.40 -5.51
CA LEU A 51 -2.90 -3.11 -6.38
C LEU A 51 -2.48 -2.35 -7.64
N GLN A 52 -1.58 -1.37 -7.49
CA GLN A 52 -0.99 -0.64 -8.60
C GLN A 52 0.50 -1.02 -8.73
N MET A 53 0.81 -1.92 -9.65
CA MET A 53 2.20 -2.16 -10.05
C MET A 53 2.58 -1.15 -11.15
N LEU A 54 3.65 -0.39 -10.96
CA LEU A 54 4.23 0.44 -12.03
C LEU A 54 4.69 -0.47 -13.18
N GLY A 55 3.97 -0.44 -14.30
CA GLY A 55 4.34 -1.12 -15.55
C GLY A 55 3.53 -2.39 -15.91
N ALA A 56 2.44 -2.69 -15.20
CA ALA A 56 1.44 -3.68 -15.64
C ALA A 56 0.27 -2.99 -16.38
#